data_AF-E5RI54-F1
#
_entry.id   AF-E5RI54-F1
#
_cell.length_a   1.000
_cell.length_b   1.000
_cell.length_c   1.000
_cell.angle_alpha   90.00
_cell.angle_beta   90.00
_cell.angle_gamma   90.00
#
_symmetry.space_group_name_H-M   'P 1'
#
loop_
_entity.id
_entity.type
_entity.pdbx_description
1 polymer ?
#
loop_
_entity_poly.entity_id
_entity_poly.type
_entity_poly.pdbx_seq_one_letter_code
_entity_poly.pdbx_strand_id
1 'polypeptide(L)'
;MIIEMATGNPYLPSSSDLDLLHKIVLKVGNLSPHLQNIFSKSPIFAGVVLPQVQHPKNARKKYPKLNGLLADIVHIHARTES
;
A
#
# COMPACT_ATOMS: atom_id res chain seq x y z
N MET A 1 -9.61 6.04 -0.99
CA MET A 1 -10.83 6.66 -0.43
C MET A 1 -11.67 5.76 0.47
N ILE A 2 -11.97 4.50 0.11
CA ILE A 2 -12.90 3.64 0.89
C ILE A 2 -12.54 3.55 2.39
N ILE A 3 -11.26 3.30 2.71
CA ILE A 3 -10.81 3.16 4.10
C ILE A 3 -10.97 4.47 4.89
N GLU A 4 -10.70 5.60 4.24
CA GLU A 4 -10.81 6.92 4.86
C GLU A 4 -12.27 7.29 5.13
N MET A 5 -13.17 7.02 4.19
CA MET A 5 -14.61 7.21 4.40
C MET A 5 -15.13 6.32 5.54
N ALA A 6 -14.65 5.08 5.65
CA ALA A 6 -15.08 4.16 6.69
C ALA A 6 -14.50 4.47 8.09
N THR A 7 -13.35 5.15 8.17
CA THR A 7 -12.64 5.37 9.44
C THR A 7 -12.51 6.83 9.84
N GLY A 8 -12.89 7.77 8.97
CA GLY A 8 -12.70 9.21 9.16
C GLY A 8 -11.24 9.67 9.13
N ASN A 9 -10.29 8.78 8.79
CA ASN A 9 -8.86 9.04 8.85
C ASN A 9 -8.19 8.70 7.52
N PRO A 10 -7.27 9.54 7.00
CA PRO A 10 -6.55 9.23 5.77
C PRO A 10 -5.76 7.94 5.94
N TYR A 11 -5.87 7.04 4.97
CA TYR A 11 -5.23 5.73 5.05
C TYR A 11 -3.72 5.79 4.82
N LEU A 12 -3.30 6.67 3.91
CA LEU A 12 -1.91 6.92 3.54
C LEU A 12 -1.64 8.43 3.60
N PRO A 13 -1.62 9.04 4.80
CA PRO A 13 -1.26 10.45 4.91
C PRO A 13 0.23 10.57 4.58
N SER A 14 0.61 11.40 3.61
CA SER A 14 2.01 11.56 3.20
C SER A 14 2.38 13.01 2.94
N SER A 15 3.65 13.34 3.15
CA SER A 15 4.20 14.69 2.92
C SER A 15 5.07 14.79 1.66
N SER A 16 5.47 13.68 1.05
CA SER A 16 6.24 13.61 -0.20
C SER A 16 5.99 12.30 -0.95
N ASP A 17 6.39 12.22 -2.22
CA ASP A 17 6.22 11.01 -3.04
C ASP A 17 7.00 9.81 -2.49
N LEU A 18 8.20 10.05 -1.94
CA LEU A 18 9.01 8.99 -1.32
C LEU A 18 8.35 8.47 -0.03
N ASP A 19 7.86 9.37 0.81
CA ASP A 19 7.13 9.00 2.04
C ASP A 19 5.83 8.25 1.70
N LEU A 20 5.13 8.67 0.65
CA LEU A 20 3.97 7.98 0.12
C LEU A 20 4.33 6.56 -0.35
N LEU A 21 5.37 6.39 -1.17
CA LEU A 21 5.82 5.08 -1.63
C LEU A 21 6.21 4.17 -0.46
N HIS A 22 6.94 4.69 0.52
CA HIS A 22 7.30 3.93 1.72
C HIS A 22 6.06 3.47 2.48
N LYS A 23 5.05 4.34 2.64
CA LYS A 23 3.77 4.02 3.29
C LYS A 23 2.92 3.03 2.49
N ILE A 24 2.89 3.15 1.17
CA ILE A 24 2.22 2.18 0.27
C ILE A 24 2.84 0.81 0.50
N VAL A 25 4.17 0.71 0.44
CA VAL A 25 4.84 -0.57 0.62
C VAL A 25 4.53 -1.16 1.99
N LEU A 26 4.66 -0.37 3.07
CA LEU A 26 4.38 -0.81 4.43
C LEU A 26 2.93 -1.24 4.70
N LYS A 27 1.94 -0.61 4.06
CA LYS A 27 0.51 -0.81 4.37
C LYS A 27 -0.20 -1.71 3.35
N VAL A 28 0.19 -1.63 2.08
CA VAL A 28 -0.44 -2.34 0.96
C VAL A 28 0.39 -3.54 0.53
N GLY A 29 1.71 -3.44 0.48
CA GLY A 29 2.58 -4.54 0.10
C GLY A 29 3.67 -4.12 -0.87
N ASN A 30 4.61 -5.03 -1.09
CA ASN A 30 5.73 -4.79 -2.00
C ASN A 30 5.23 -4.45 -3.41
N LEU A 31 5.96 -3.57 -4.09
CA LEU A 31 5.66 -3.21 -5.48
C LEU A 31 5.79 -4.44 -6.39
N SER A 32 5.01 -4.49 -7.47
CA SER A 32 5.18 -5.52 -8.50
C SER A 32 6.60 -5.47 -9.09
N PRO A 33 7.12 -6.58 -9.67
CA PRO A 33 8.46 -6.58 -10.25
C PRO A 33 8.68 -5.49 -11.31
N HIS A 34 7.64 -5.17 -12.08
CA HIS A 34 7.68 -4.09 -13.07
C HIS A 34 7.89 -2.71 -12.41
N LEU A 35 7.10 -2.40 -11.38
CA LEU A 35 7.22 -1.14 -10.64
C LEU A 35 8.52 -1.06 -9.84
N GLN A 36 9.00 -2.18 -9.28
CA GLN A 36 10.32 -2.26 -8.64
C GLN A 36 11.47 -1.91 -9.62
N ASN A 37 11.40 -2.39 -10.86
CA ASN A 37 12.38 -2.09 -11.90
C ASN A 37 12.31 -0.63 -12.38
N ILE A 38 11.12 -0.02 -12.40
CA ILE A 38 11.00 1.43 -12.69
C ILE A 38 11.57 2.25 -11.54
N PHE A 39 11.23 1.90 -10.30
CA PHE A 39 11.71 2.57 -9.09
C PHE A 39 13.24 2.55 -9.01
N SER A 40 13.87 1.39 -9.23
CA SER A 40 15.32 1.23 -9.13
C SER A 40 16.10 1.98 -10.21
N LYS A 41 15.49 2.25 -11.37
CA LYS A 41 16.09 3.01 -12.47
C LYS A 41 15.84 4.52 -12.37
N SER A 42 14.95 4.95 -11.48
CA SER A 42 14.63 6.37 -11.33
C SER A 42 15.77 7.11 -10.64
N PRO A 43 16.32 8.17 -11.25
CA PRO A 43 17.36 8.98 -10.62
C PRO A 43 16.84 9.73 -9.38
N ILE A 44 15.53 10.00 -9.32
CA ILE A 44 14.87 10.69 -8.21
C ILE A 44 14.91 9.85 -6.92
N PHE A 45 14.92 8.52 -7.07
CA PHE A 45 14.95 7.57 -5.96
C PHE A 45 16.31 6.86 -5.83
N ALA A 46 17.36 7.39 -6.46
CA ALA A 46 18.69 6.80 -6.40
C ALA A 46 19.20 6.70 -4.96
N GLY A 47 19.68 5.52 -4.57
CA GLY A 47 20.17 5.25 -3.21
C GLY A 47 19.08 4.94 -2.17
N VAL A 48 17.79 4.99 -2.55
CA VAL A 48 16.67 4.68 -1.66
C VAL A 48 16.36 3.18 -1.71
N VAL A 49 16.17 2.57 -0.55
CA VAL A 49 15.73 1.17 -0.42
C VAL A 49 14.32 1.15 0.16
N LEU A 50 13.38 0.55 -0.56
CA LEU A 50 12.02 0.32 -0.07
C LEU A 50 12.00 -0.85 0.93
N PRO A 51 11.17 -0.79 1.97
CA PRO A 51 11.05 -1.86 2.95
C PRO A 51 10.46 -3.11 2.29
N GLN A 52 10.88 -4.29 2.72
CA GLN A 52 10.26 -5.55 2.30
C GLN A 52 9.34 -6.04 3.41
N VAL A 53 8.04 -6.12 3.14
CA VAL A 53 7.04 -6.49 4.14
C VAL A 53 6.23 -7.71 3.71
N GLN A 54 5.88 -8.52 4.71
CA GLN A 54 4.97 -9.65 4.54
C GLN A 54 3.63 -9.29 5.18
N HIS A 55 2.59 -9.14 4.36
CA HIS A 55 1.23 -8.91 4.86
C HIS A 55 0.44 -10.20 4.99
N PRO A 56 -0.51 -10.26 5.94
CA PRO A 56 -1.50 -11.32 5.97
C PRO A 56 -2.22 -11.44 4.62
N LYS A 57 -2.31 -12.66 4.07
CA LYS A 57 -3.07 -12.95 2.85
C LYS A 57 -4.58 -12.75 3.03
N ASN A 58 -5.06 -12.77 4.28
CA ASN A 58 -6.47 -12.61 4.62
C ASN A 58 -6.82 -11.12 4.82
N ALA A 59 -7.79 -10.63 4.04
CA ALA A 59 -8.24 -9.24 4.07
C ALA A 59 -8.70 -8.77 5.45
N ARG A 60 -9.46 -9.59 6.18
CA ARG A 60 -9.98 -9.25 7.51
C ARG A 60 -8.87 -9.11 8.55
N LYS A 61 -7.82 -9.94 8.44
CA LYS A 61 -6.63 -9.81 9.30
C LYS A 61 -5.81 -8.57 8.96
N LYS A 62 -5.79 -8.17 7.68
CA LYS A 62 -5.07 -6.99 7.20
C LYS A 62 -5.78 -5.67 7.54
N TYR A 63 -7.12 -5.68 7.57
CA TYR A 63 -7.95 -4.51 7.86
C TYR A 63 -8.93 -4.77 9.01
N PRO A 64 -8.43 -4.97 10.25
CA PRO A 64 -9.28 -5.37 11.38
C PRO A 64 -10.29 -4.31 11.81
N LYS A 65 -10.08 -3.05 11.41
CA LYS A 65 -10.99 -1.93 11.70
C LYS A 65 -12.14 -1.81 10.70
N LEU A 66 -12.12 -2.57 9.62
CA LEU A 66 -13.16 -2.55 8.59
C LEU A 66 -14.12 -3.72 8.80
N ASN A 67 -15.39 -3.52 8.44
CA ASN A 67 -16.33 -4.62 8.26
C ASN A 67 -15.76 -5.62 7.22
N GLY A 68 -16.03 -6.91 7.37
CA GLY A 68 -15.53 -7.97 6.50
C GLY A 68 -15.74 -7.70 5.01
N LEU A 69 -16.93 -7.26 4.60
CA LEU A 69 -17.20 -6.92 3.19
C LEU A 69 -16.36 -5.72 2.71
N LEU A 70 -16.21 -4.68 3.54
CA LEU A 70 -15.38 -3.53 3.18
C LEU A 70 -13.90 -3.91 3.13
N ALA A 71 -13.44 -4.77 4.04
CA ALA A 71 -12.08 -5.30 4.03
C ALA A 71 -11.82 -6.10 2.75
N ASP A 72 -12.77 -6.93 2.30
CA ASP A 72 -12.65 -7.71 1.08
C ASP A 72 -12.63 -6.81 -0.17
N ILE A 73 -13.54 -5.84 -0.26
CA ILE A 73 -13.57 -4.85 -1.36
C ILE A 73 -12.24 -4.10 -1.44
N VAL A 74 -11.76 -3.57 -0.30
CA VAL A 74 -10.49 -2.86 -0.23
C VAL A 74 -9.32 -3.76 -0.63
N HIS A 75 -9.31 -5.02 -0.19
CA HIS A 75 -8.25 -5.96 -0.51
C HIS A 75 -8.21 -6.30 -2.00
N ILE A 76 -9.37 -6.45 -2.65
CA ILE A 76 -9.47 -6.69 -4.09
C ILE A 76 -8.92 -5.49 -4.86
N HIS A 77 -9.41 -4.28 -4.58
CA HIS A 77 -8.99 -3.07 -5.30
C HIS A 77 -7.49 -2.79 -5.14
N ALA A 78 -6.95 -2.99 -3.94
CA ALA A 78 -5.53 -2.78 -3.67
C ALA A 78 -4.61 -3.81 -4.35
N ARG A 79 -5.14 -4.87 -4.95
CA ARG A 79 -4.39 -5.96 -5.56
C ARG A 79 -4.60 -6.05 -7.07
N THR A 80 -5.72 -5.56 -7.60
CA THR A 80 -6.07 -5.57 -9.02
C THR A 80 -5.21 -4.65 -9.90
N GLU A 81 -4.33 -3.84 -9.31
CA GLU A 81 -3.41 -2.95 -10.03
C GLU A 81 -1.95 -3.46 -10.09
N SER A 82 -1.70 -4.72 -9.69
CA SER A 82 -0.34 -5.34 -9.66
C SER A 82 -0.04 -6.23 -10.86
#